data_AF-A0A940RMU4-F1
#
_entry.id   AF-A0A940RMU4-F1
#
_cell.length_a   1.000
_cell.length_b   1.000
_cell.length_c   1.000
_cell.angle_alpha   90.00
_cell.angle_beta   90.00
_cell.angle_gamma   90.00
#
_symmetry.space_group_name_H-M   'P 1'
#
loop_
_entity.id
_entity.type
_entity.pdbx_description
1 polymer ?
#
loop_
_entity_poly.entity_id
_entity_poly.type
_entity_poly.pdbx_seq_one_letter_code
_entity_poly.pdbx_strand_id
1 'polypeptide(L)'
;METLGTPKAAGFAWRSLAAVAGGVATSIAVAVAAVLAVVFAATLVVIGFMATALLGLAAFAFRARRNPATAPVDPALIEARHMGGHSWVAYGWNERR
;
A
#
# COMPACT_ATOMS: atom_id res chain seq x y z
N MET A 1 74.28 23.29 1.58
CA MET A 1 72.94 23.53 1.01
C MET A 1 72.16 22.23 1.09
N GLU A 2 71.60 21.91 2.26
CA GLU A 2 70.70 20.77 2.41
C GLU A 2 69.26 21.27 2.28
N THR A 3 68.61 20.93 1.18
CA THR A 3 67.19 21.16 0.98
C THR A 3 66.39 20.09 1.70
N LEU A 4 66.26 20.18 3.02
CA LEU A 4 65.34 19.34 3.80
C LEU A 4 63.90 19.86 3.65
N GLY A 5 63.34 19.65 2.47
CA GLY A 5 61.96 19.99 2.12
C GLY A 5 60.98 18.86 2.42
N THR A 6 60.31 18.95 3.58
CA THR A 6 58.86 18.73 3.74
C THR A 6 58.22 17.33 3.65
N PRO A 7 58.54 16.37 4.54
CA PRO A 7 57.66 15.20 4.77
C PRO A 7 56.29 15.58 5.37
N LYS A 8 56.24 16.64 6.18
CA LYS A 8 55.00 17.14 6.84
C LYS A 8 54.00 17.78 5.86
N ALA A 9 54.47 18.41 4.78
CA ALA A 9 53.59 19.03 3.78
C ALA A 9 52.90 17.99 2.90
N ALA A 10 53.61 16.90 2.55
CA ALA A 10 53.05 15.78 1.80
C ALA A 10 51.87 15.13 2.56
N GLY A 11 52.00 14.92 3.87
CA GLY A 11 50.91 14.37 4.69
C GLY A 11 49.65 15.26 4.77
N PHE A 12 49.80 16.59 4.67
CA PHE A 12 48.65 17.51 4.64
C PHE A 12 47.95 17.51 3.27
N ALA A 13 48.71 17.45 2.18
CA ALA A 13 48.16 17.36 0.82
C ALA A 13 47.37 16.06 0.57
N TRP A 14 47.85 14.92 1.09
CA TRP A 14 47.11 13.67 1.00
C TRP A 14 45.80 13.70 1.81
N ARG A 15 45.79 14.35 2.97
CA ARG A 15 44.59 14.50 3.81
C ARG A 15 43.56 15.41 3.17
N SER A 16 43.96 16.50 2.53
CA SER A 16 43.03 17.37 1.80
C SER A 16 42.44 16.68 0.57
N LEU A 17 43.26 15.93 -0.18
CA LEU A 17 42.78 15.16 -1.32
C LEU A 17 41.79 14.07 -0.90
N ALA A 18 42.08 13.35 0.18
CA ALA A 18 41.18 12.36 0.76
C ALA A 18 39.86 12.99 1.24
N ALA A 19 39.90 14.18 1.82
CA ALA A 19 38.71 14.91 2.24
C ALA A 19 37.82 15.32 1.05
N VAL A 20 38.43 15.85 -0.02
CA VAL A 20 37.70 16.23 -1.24
C VAL A 20 37.13 15.01 -1.93
N ALA A 21 37.91 13.94 -2.09
CA ALA A 21 37.45 12.69 -2.68
C ALA A 21 36.30 12.07 -1.86
N GLY A 22 36.39 12.10 -0.52
CA GLY A 22 35.31 11.66 0.35
C GLY A 22 34.04 12.48 0.20
N GLY A 23 34.16 13.80 0.03
CA GLY A 23 33.03 14.69 -0.25
C GLY A 23 32.35 14.36 -1.57
N VAL A 24 33.12 14.13 -2.64
CA VAL A 24 32.59 13.73 -3.96
C VAL A 24 31.94 12.34 -3.90
N ALA A 25 32.55 11.37 -3.21
CA ALA A 25 31.96 10.06 -3.05
C ALA A 25 30.61 10.13 -2.32
N THR A 26 30.53 10.95 -1.27
CA THR A 26 29.29 11.14 -0.50
C THR A 26 28.21 11.80 -1.35
N SER A 27 28.55 12.80 -2.17
CA SER A 27 27.56 13.46 -3.03
C SER A 27 26.97 12.50 -4.07
N ILE A 28 27.79 11.65 -4.68
CA ILE A 28 27.34 10.59 -5.59
C ILE A 28 26.45 9.59 -4.86
N ALA A 29 26.87 9.13 -3.68
CA ALA A 29 26.08 8.20 -2.87
C ALA A 29 24.70 8.76 -2.51
N VAL A 30 24.63 10.04 -2.13
CA VAL A 30 23.36 10.73 -1.84
C VAL A 30 22.49 10.84 -3.08
N ALA A 31 23.06 11.14 -4.26
CA ALA A 31 22.30 11.19 -5.50
C ALA A 31 21.67 9.83 -5.83
N VAL A 32 22.44 8.73 -5.71
CA VAL A 32 21.93 7.37 -5.93
C VAL A 32 20.85 7.01 -4.91
N ALA A 33 21.08 7.32 -3.63
CA ALA A 33 20.11 7.08 -2.57
C ALA A 33 18.80 7.84 -2.81
N ALA A 34 18.87 9.10 -3.28
CA ALA A 34 17.70 9.88 -3.63
C ALA A 34 16.90 9.25 -4.77
N VAL A 35 17.57 8.78 -5.83
CA VAL A 35 16.90 8.08 -6.94
C VAL A 35 16.22 6.80 -6.45
N LEU A 36 16.91 5.98 -5.66
CA LEU A 36 16.34 4.77 -5.08
C LEU A 36 15.13 5.08 -4.17
N ALA A 37 15.24 6.13 -3.35
CA ALA A 37 14.17 6.56 -2.46
C ALA A 37 12.92 7.01 -3.25
N VAL A 38 13.09 7.72 -4.36
CA VAL A 38 11.98 8.12 -5.23
C VAL A 38 11.27 6.92 -5.85
N VAL A 39 12.03 5.97 -6.40
CA VAL A 39 11.46 4.73 -6.99
C VAL A 39 10.72 3.92 -5.93
N PHE A 40 11.32 3.79 -4.75
CA PHE A 40 10.70 3.10 -3.63
C PHE A 40 9.42 3.80 -3.17
N ALA A 41 9.45 5.13 -3.01
CA ALA A 41 8.29 5.92 -2.64
C ALA A 41 7.16 5.80 -3.68
N ALA A 42 7.48 5.87 -4.97
CA ALA A 42 6.50 5.67 -6.04
C ALA A 42 5.86 4.28 -5.97
N THR A 43 6.64 3.25 -5.67
CA THR A 43 6.14 1.88 -5.49
C THR A 43 5.19 1.79 -4.29
N LEU A 44 5.56 2.40 -3.16
CA LEU A 44 4.71 2.45 -1.97
C LEU A 44 3.40 3.23 -2.22
N VAL A 45 3.43 4.27 -3.05
CA VAL A 45 2.22 4.99 -3.45
C VAL A 45 1.27 4.08 -4.21
N VAL A 46 1.77 3.31 -5.18
CA VAL A 46 0.95 2.35 -5.94
C VAL A 46 0.38 1.26 -5.02
N ILE A 47 1.22 0.66 -4.17
CA ILE A 47 0.79 -0.39 -3.24
C ILE A 47 -0.22 0.17 -2.23
N GLY A 48 0.06 1.35 -1.66
CA GLY A 48 -0.81 2.00 -0.70
C GLY A 48 -2.17 2.37 -1.31
N PHE A 49 -2.18 2.84 -2.56
CA PHE A 49 -3.40 3.10 -3.31
C PHE A 49 -4.21 1.83 -3.53
N MET A 50 -3.58 0.76 -4.03
CA MET A 50 -4.23 -0.53 -4.26
C MET A 50 -4.74 -1.15 -2.96
N ALA A 51 -3.93 -1.14 -1.91
CA ALA A 51 -4.32 -1.62 -0.58
C ALA A 51 -5.51 -0.82 -0.04
N THR A 52 -5.51 0.51 -0.18
CA THR A 52 -6.61 1.36 0.26
C THR A 52 -7.89 1.08 -0.54
N ALA A 53 -7.79 0.91 -1.86
CA ALA A 53 -8.93 0.56 -2.71
C ALA A 53 -9.53 -0.80 -2.31
N LEU A 54 -8.67 -1.82 -2.13
CA LEU A 54 -9.07 -3.16 -1.72
C LEU A 54 -9.65 -3.19 -0.30
N LEU A 55 -9.01 -2.52 0.66
CA LEU A 55 -9.50 -2.43 2.03
C LEU A 55 -10.80 -1.65 2.12
N GLY A 56 -10.93 -0.55 1.35
CA GLY A 56 -12.18 0.20 1.26
C GLY A 56 -13.32 -0.64 0.71
N LEU A 57 -13.08 -1.37 -0.38
CA LEU A 57 -14.07 -2.30 -0.94
C LEU A 57 -14.41 -3.44 0.01
N ALA A 58 -13.40 -4.07 0.62
CA ALA A 58 -13.60 -5.14 1.59
C ALA A 58 -14.40 -4.64 2.80
N ALA A 59 -14.04 -3.47 3.35
CA ALA A 59 -14.77 -2.85 4.45
C ALA A 59 -16.22 -2.53 4.06
N PHE A 60 -16.46 -2.04 2.85
CA PHE A 60 -17.80 -1.79 2.32
C PHE A 60 -18.61 -3.09 2.19
N ALA A 61 -18.02 -4.16 1.63
CA ALA A 61 -18.68 -5.45 1.51
C ALA A 61 -19.00 -6.07 2.88
N PHE A 62 -18.07 -5.99 3.84
CA PHE A 62 -18.34 -6.42 5.22
C PHE A 62 -19.40 -5.54 5.90
N ARG A 63 -19.43 -4.24 5.61
CA ARG A 63 -20.49 -3.34 6.11
C ARG A 63 -21.85 -3.70 5.54
N ALA A 64 -21.94 -4.01 4.24
CA ALA A 64 -23.18 -4.45 3.60
C ALA A 64 -23.68 -5.79 4.19
N ARG A 65 -22.78 -6.72 4.50
CA ARG A 65 -23.12 -7.97 5.20
C ARG A 65 -23.59 -7.76 6.64
N ARG A 66 -23.04 -6.75 7.33
CA ARG A 66 -23.40 -6.43 8.73
C ARG A 66 -24.61 -5.52 8.85
N ASN A 67 -25.06 -4.90 7.76
CA ASN A 67 -26.35 -4.27 7.70
C ASN A 67 -27.31 -5.30 7.11
N PRO A 68 -28.01 -6.12 7.92
CA PRO A 68 -29.29 -6.60 7.48
C PRO A 68 -30.13 -5.33 7.34
N ALA A 69 -30.02 -4.66 6.18
CA ALA A 69 -31.12 -3.88 5.70
C ALA A 69 -32.29 -4.83 5.85
N THR A 70 -33.17 -4.52 6.80
CA THR A 70 -34.44 -5.17 6.95
C THR A 70 -35.11 -4.89 5.62
N ALA A 71 -34.79 -5.74 4.63
CA ALA A 71 -35.53 -5.77 3.38
C ALA A 71 -36.96 -5.87 3.87
N PRO A 72 -37.84 -4.93 3.51
CA PRO A 72 -39.25 -5.14 3.74
C PRO A 72 -39.53 -6.49 3.11
N VAL A 73 -39.80 -7.50 3.95
CA VAL A 73 -40.28 -8.79 3.50
C VAL A 73 -41.61 -8.42 2.89
N ASP A 74 -41.61 -8.18 1.59
CA ASP A 74 -42.77 -7.72 0.85
C ASP A 74 -43.83 -8.80 1.07
N PRO A 75 -44.95 -8.50 1.76
CA PRO A 75 -45.98 -9.49 2.05
C PRO A 75 -46.61 -10.05 0.78
N ALA A 76 -46.41 -9.40 -0.37
CA ALA A 76 -46.83 -9.86 -1.68
C ALA A 76 -45.80 -10.76 -2.40
N LEU A 77 -44.62 -10.98 -1.80
CA LEU A 77 -43.56 -11.80 -2.40
C LEU A 77 -43.88 -13.28 -2.21
N ILE A 78 -44.10 -13.96 -3.33
CA ILE A 78 -44.32 -15.40 -3.37
C ILE A 78 -42.98 -16.11 -3.14
N GLU A 79 -42.64 -16.39 -1.89
CA GLU A 79 -41.42 -17.11 -1.52
C GLU A 79 -41.60 -18.62 -1.76
N ALA A 80 -40.94 -19.14 -2.80
CA ALA A 80 -40.83 -20.56 -3.04
C ALA A 80 -39.73 -21.16 -2.14
N ARG A 81 -40.10 -21.62 -0.94
CA ARG A 81 -39.13 -22.24 -0.01
C ARG A 81 -38.99 -23.72 -0.34
N HIS A 82 -37.76 -24.18 -0.64
CA HIS A 82 -37.47 -25.59 -0.92
C HIS A 82 -37.49 -26.40 0.37
N MET A 83 -38.66 -26.97 0.70
CA MET A 83 -38.87 -27.82 1.88
C MET A 83 -38.41 -29.25 1.56
N GLY A 84 -37.09 -29.47 1.43
CA GLY A 84 -36.46 -30.79 1.42
C GLY A 84 -37.22 -31.91 0.69
N GLY A 85 -37.32 -31.84 -0.63
CA GLY A 85 -37.98 -32.83 -1.49
C GLY A 85 -38.16 -32.32 -2.93
N HIS A 86 -38.97 -33.00 -3.75
CA HIS A 86 -39.25 -32.60 -5.15
C HIS A 86 -40.34 -31.50 -5.30
N SER A 87 -40.80 -30.89 -4.21
CA SER A 87 -41.87 -29.90 -4.24
C SER A 87 -41.37 -28.50 -3.88
N TRP A 88 -41.50 -27.58 -4.83
CA TRP A 88 -41.41 -26.16 -4.59
C TRP A 88 -42.82 -25.66 -4.26
N VAL A 89 -43.03 -25.18 -3.03
CA VAL A 89 -44.31 -24.58 -2.63
C VAL A 89 -44.12 -23.08 -2.53
N ALA A 90 -44.86 -22.36 -3.37
CA ALA A 90 -45.01 -20.93 -3.35
C ALA A 90 -45.92 -20.53 -2.18
N TYR A 91 -45.35 -19.90 -1.15
CA TYR A 91 -46.12 -19.24 -0.10
C TYR A 91 -46.20 -17.75 -0.41
N GLY A 92 -47.41 -17.20 -0.45
CA GLY A 92 -47.65 -15.78 -0.76
C GLY A 92 -49.12 -15.43 -1.08
N TRP A 93 -50.05 -16.40 -1.05
CA TRP A 93 -51.45 -16.17 -1.43
C TRP A 93 -52.43 -16.10 -0.25
N ASN A 94 -52.00 -16.23 1.01
CA ASN A 94 -52.94 -16.43 2.12
C ASN A 94 -52.82 -15.45 3.30
N GLU A 95 -52.76 -14.15 3.03
CA GLU A 95 -53.26 -13.14 3.97
C GLU A 95 -54.33 -12.26 3.31
N ARG A 96 -55.53 -12.83 3.12
CA ARG A 96 -56.75 -12.02 3.21
C ARG A 96 -57.24 -12.08 4.66
N ARG A 97 -56.94 -11.03 5.43
CA ARG A 97 -57.85 -10.39 6.39
C ARG A 97 -57.21 -9.18 7.05
#